data_AF-A0A1Z5KEJ8-F1
#
_entry.id   AF-A0A1Z5KEJ8-F1
#
_cell.length_a   1.000
_cell.length_b   1.000
_cell.length_c   1.000
_cell.angle_alpha   90.00
_cell.angle_beta   90.00
_cell.angle_gamma   90.00
#
_symmetry.space_group_name_H-M   'P 1'
#
loop_
_entity.id
_entity.type
_entity.pdbx_description
1 polymer ?
#
loop_
_entity_poly.entity_id
_entity_poly.type
_entity_poly.pdbx_seq_one_letter_code
_entity_poly.pdbx_strand_id
1 'polypeptide(L)'
;MSAQPQKKQSRIPVALQAVFLASNRGKEVHKPPPEKAANKVFFRNWLFQKASSSFSRGKKSQIIRTADVKTPTETKKRPALRKTDSNDNLLNPQAYMDAMLRYRGYSTKRYPTLQSGYYNTPSSHQRASYNIHLIGLIRRHDVENFQELMRAGLSSNPCNQYNESVAHTVCRHGSKPMMDVLLERGCDFRTADDYGRTPLHDACWAAEPAFPVVEEILKFDVRMFHMIDARGHCPLNYVRKEHYGDWIAFLEKNQDKYWPKRSVAKDGEQGPPELVKIGPHTRFVENPKDALPDDMAGMVAAGKLSPQEARMLLEDNDKTADMSEADFSDDDSDDSDDDDDDDSEYDSEDDDWSEEDEELGEELKDILGSLPKMALAN
;
A
#
# COMPACT_ATOMS: atom_id res chain seq x y z
N MET A 1 -39.05 21.42 3.78
CA MET A 1 -38.77 20.00 3.45
C MET A 1 -38.33 19.97 2.00
N SER A 2 -37.03 20.00 1.76
CA SER A 2 -36.41 20.07 0.43
C SER A 2 -35.72 18.75 0.09
N ALA A 3 -35.89 18.37 -1.18
CA ALA A 3 -35.73 17.03 -1.74
C ALA A 3 -34.28 16.55 -1.92
N GLN A 4 -34.11 15.22 -1.93
CA GLN A 4 -32.89 14.50 -2.29
C GLN A 4 -32.64 14.54 -3.81
N PRO A 5 -31.38 14.59 -4.28
CA PRO A 5 -31.04 14.49 -5.70
C PRO A 5 -30.91 13.03 -6.17
N GLN A 6 -31.59 12.68 -7.26
CA GLN A 6 -31.48 11.39 -7.96
C GLN A 6 -30.17 11.27 -8.75
N LYS A 7 -29.54 10.09 -8.69
CA LYS A 7 -28.33 9.71 -9.42
C LYS A 7 -28.62 9.49 -10.92
N LYS A 8 -27.97 10.27 -11.79
CA LYS A 8 -27.90 10.00 -13.24
C LYS A 8 -27.02 8.76 -13.48
N GLN A 9 -27.59 7.68 -14.04
CA GLN A 9 -26.81 6.57 -14.60
C GLN A 9 -26.28 6.97 -15.99
N SER A 10 -24.96 6.98 -16.15
CA SER A 10 -24.30 7.24 -17.44
C SER A 10 -24.40 6.01 -18.35
N ARG A 11 -25.10 6.12 -19.48
CA ARG A 11 -25.07 5.13 -20.58
C ARG A 11 -23.69 5.12 -21.24
N ILE A 12 -23.15 3.92 -21.46
CA ILE A 12 -21.91 3.70 -22.21
C ILE A 12 -22.11 4.16 -23.66
N PRO A 13 -21.19 4.96 -24.24
CA PRO A 13 -21.24 5.36 -25.65
C PRO A 13 -21.26 4.13 -26.58
N VAL A 14 -22.09 4.17 -27.63
CA VAL A 14 -22.34 3.06 -28.56
C VAL A 14 -21.06 2.50 -29.21
N ALA A 15 -20.03 3.34 -29.37
CA ALA A 15 -18.71 2.92 -29.88
C ALA A 15 -17.99 1.90 -28.98
N LEU A 16 -18.22 1.90 -27.67
CA LEU A 16 -17.61 0.97 -26.70
C LEU A 16 -18.38 -0.35 -26.58
N GLN A 17 -19.64 -0.41 -27.03
CA GLN A 17 -20.44 -1.64 -27.00
C GLN A 17 -19.96 -2.65 -28.07
N ALA A 18 -19.49 -2.16 -29.22
CA ALA A 18 -18.95 -3.01 -30.29
C ALA A 18 -17.64 -3.72 -29.92
N VAL A 19 -16.81 -3.10 -29.07
CA VAL A 19 -15.55 -3.68 -28.57
C VAL A 19 -15.80 -4.78 -27.55
N PHE A 20 -16.86 -4.63 -26.74
CA PHE A 20 -17.22 -5.60 -25.69
C PHE A 20 -17.84 -6.89 -26.25
N LEU A 21 -18.57 -6.79 -27.37
CA LEU A 21 -19.16 -7.92 -28.09
C LEU A 21 -18.14 -8.77 -28.89
N ALA A 22 -16.94 -8.25 -29.14
CA ALA A 22 -15.89 -8.96 -29.88
C ALA A 22 -15.05 -9.92 -29.01
N SER A 23 -15.06 -9.76 -27.68
CA SER A 23 -14.10 -10.45 -26.79
C SER A 23 -14.59 -11.78 -26.21
N ASN A 24 -15.87 -12.13 -26.34
CA ASN A 24 -16.42 -13.33 -25.72
C ASN A 24 -16.92 -14.34 -26.74
N ARG A 25 -15.98 -14.91 -27.51
CA ARG A 25 -16.20 -16.20 -28.17
C ARG A 25 -15.90 -17.35 -27.21
N GLY A 26 -16.94 -17.73 -26.46
CA GLY A 26 -17.23 -19.11 -26.06
C GLY A 26 -16.21 -19.85 -25.19
N LYS A 27 -16.50 -19.94 -23.89
CA LYS A 27 -16.87 -21.20 -23.18
C LYS A 27 -16.83 -20.98 -21.66
N GLU A 28 -17.98 -21.18 -21.02
CA GLU A 28 -18.09 -21.49 -19.59
C GLU A 28 -17.72 -22.96 -19.35
N VAL A 29 -17.00 -23.30 -18.26
CA VAL A 29 -17.22 -24.58 -17.54
C VAL A 29 -16.85 -24.43 -16.05
N HIS A 30 -17.72 -25.01 -15.24
CA HIS A 30 -17.81 -25.04 -13.78
C HIS A 30 -17.03 -26.19 -13.09
N LYS A 31 -16.67 -25.93 -11.82
CA LYS A 31 -16.58 -26.78 -10.59
C LYS A 31 -15.22 -27.36 -10.10
N PRO A 32 -14.97 -27.33 -8.76
CA PRO A 32 -13.74 -27.77 -8.08
C PRO A 32 -13.86 -29.19 -7.48
N PRO A 33 -12.74 -29.83 -7.09
CA PRO A 33 -12.72 -30.60 -5.83
C PRO A 33 -11.29 -30.67 -5.19
N PRO A 34 -11.05 -31.45 -4.12
CA PRO A 34 -11.63 -31.40 -2.77
C PRO A 34 -10.54 -31.37 -1.67
N GLU A 35 -10.96 -31.15 -0.41
CA GLU A 35 -10.14 -31.21 0.81
C GLU A 35 -9.62 -32.64 1.17
N LYS A 36 -8.42 -32.74 1.78
CA LYS A 36 -8.18 -33.14 3.20
C LYS A 36 -6.78 -33.75 3.47
N ALA A 37 -6.15 -33.15 4.49
CA ALA A 37 -5.49 -33.77 5.66
C ALA A 37 -4.05 -34.32 5.61
N ALA A 38 -3.46 -34.25 6.81
CA ALA A 38 -2.23 -34.87 7.36
C ALA A 38 -0.93 -34.04 7.24
N ASN A 39 -0.12 -33.83 8.28
CA ASN A 39 -0.18 -34.25 9.68
C ASN A 39 0.73 -33.36 10.55
N LYS A 40 0.28 -33.11 11.79
CA LYS A 40 1.11 -32.76 12.96
C LYS A 40 2.06 -33.92 13.27
N VAL A 41 3.30 -33.63 13.69
CA VAL A 41 4.03 -34.15 14.87
C VAL A 41 5.52 -33.82 14.64
N PHE A 42 5.98 -32.68 15.14
CA PHE A 42 7.42 -32.38 15.23
C PHE A 42 7.66 -31.35 16.34
N PHE A 43 7.50 -31.75 17.61
CA PHE A 43 8.16 -31.13 18.77
C PHE A 43 7.90 -31.99 20.01
N ARG A 44 8.70 -33.05 20.14
CA ARG A 44 8.97 -33.66 21.45
C ARG A 44 10.31 -34.37 21.36
N ASN A 45 11.39 -33.64 21.67
CA ASN A 45 12.69 -34.12 22.17
C ASN A 45 13.85 -33.24 21.69
N TRP A 46 13.83 -31.96 22.06
CA TRP A 46 15.04 -31.15 21.95
C TRP A 46 15.29 -30.28 23.19
N LEU A 47 15.01 -30.79 24.40
CA LEU A 47 15.46 -30.16 25.65
C LEU A 47 15.50 -31.21 26.78
N PHE A 48 16.71 -31.45 27.31
CA PHE A 48 17.08 -32.33 28.45
C PHE A 48 17.01 -33.84 28.14
N GLN A 49 17.97 -34.73 28.40
CA GLN A 49 19.22 -34.80 29.18
C GLN A 49 20.05 -35.93 28.51
N LYS A 50 21.35 -35.78 28.30
CA LYS A 50 22.46 -36.21 29.18
C LYS A 50 22.50 -37.73 29.49
N ALA A 51 23.71 -38.27 29.34
CA ALA A 51 24.30 -39.44 30.01
C ALA A 51 24.24 -40.81 29.32
N SER A 52 25.43 -41.22 28.86
CA SER A 52 26.12 -42.50 29.11
C SER A 52 25.41 -43.85 28.96
N SER A 53 26.20 -44.74 28.37
CA SER A 53 26.38 -46.17 28.68
C SER A 53 25.87 -47.15 27.62
N SER A 54 26.87 -47.88 27.16
CA SER A 54 26.87 -49.10 26.37
C SER A 54 26.00 -50.22 26.93
N PHE A 55 25.34 -50.97 26.05
CA PHE A 55 25.14 -52.43 26.15
C PHE A 55 24.64 -52.91 24.77
N SER A 56 25.50 -53.46 23.90
CA SER A 56 25.95 -54.86 23.80
C SER A 56 24.87 -55.90 23.43
N ARG A 57 25.29 -56.79 22.51
CA ARG A 57 24.69 -58.04 21.98
C ARG A 57 23.77 -57.85 20.77
N GLY A 58 24.04 -58.39 19.57
CA GLY A 58 25.03 -59.39 19.15
C GLY A 58 24.34 -60.58 18.49
N LYS A 59 24.66 -60.85 17.21
CA LYS A 59 24.66 -62.15 16.49
C LYS A 59 25.15 -61.85 15.06
N LYS A 60 26.40 -62.20 14.71
CA LYS A 60 26.87 -63.48 14.10
C LYS A 60 26.07 -63.81 12.83
N SER A 61 26.65 -64.11 11.67
CA SER A 61 28.02 -64.53 11.31
C SER A 61 28.03 -64.81 9.80
N GLN A 62 29.14 -64.56 9.09
CA GLN A 62 29.63 -65.48 8.07
C GLN A 62 31.15 -65.35 7.92
N ILE A 63 31.78 -66.51 7.78
CA ILE A 63 33.22 -66.79 7.75
C ILE A 63 33.61 -67.04 6.30
N ILE A 64 34.68 -66.39 5.80
CA ILE A 64 35.56 -66.93 4.74
C ILE A 64 37.02 -66.63 5.10
N ARG A 65 37.88 -67.58 4.74
CA ARG A 65 39.22 -67.93 5.23
C ARG A 65 40.39 -67.10 4.63
N THR A 66 41.42 -66.94 5.47
CA THR A 66 42.90 -66.99 5.26
C THR A 66 43.55 -66.43 3.99
N ALA A 67 44.50 -65.51 4.16
CA ALA A 67 45.91 -65.66 3.74
C ALA A 67 46.78 -64.53 4.31
N ASP A 68 47.95 -64.90 4.82
CA ASP A 68 49.03 -64.01 5.23
C ASP A 68 49.69 -63.29 4.04
N VAL A 69 50.39 -62.19 4.36
CA VAL A 69 51.72 -61.77 3.84
C VAL A 69 51.79 -60.30 3.37
N LYS A 70 52.73 -59.59 4.02
CA LYS A 70 53.48 -58.36 3.64
C LYS A 70 52.83 -56.99 3.79
N THR A 71 53.33 -56.25 4.78
CA THR A 71 53.56 -54.80 4.71
C THR A 71 54.44 -54.45 3.50
N PRO A 72 54.13 -53.37 2.77
CA PRO A 72 54.97 -52.19 2.92
C PRO A 72 54.20 -50.86 2.92
N THR A 73 54.86 -49.91 3.58
CA THR A 73 54.67 -48.46 3.57
C THR A 73 54.26 -47.86 2.23
N GLU A 74 53.15 -47.13 2.20
CA GLU A 74 52.93 -46.06 1.22
C GLU A 74 51.95 -45.02 1.77
N THR A 75 52.45 -43.81 1.95
CA THR A 75 51.70 -42.60 2.30
C THR A 75 50.67 -42.27 1.22
N LYS A 76 49.38 -42.53 1.47
CA LYS A 76 48.28 -42.05 0.62
C LYS A 76 47.58 -40.85 1.27
N LYS A 77 47.65 -39.74 0.52
CA LYS A 77 47.03 -38.43 0.77
C LYS A 77 45.59 -38.56 1.26
N ARG A 78 45.24 -37.76 2.28
CA ARG A 78 43.86 -37.50 2.69
C ARG A 78 43.02 -37.19 1.44
N PRO A 79 41.87 -37.86 1.21
CA PRO A 79 40.95 -37.38 0.19
C PRO A 79 40.51 -35.98 0.61
N ALA A 80 40.63 -35.03 -0.32
CA ALA A 80 40.19 -33.67 -0.11
C ALA A 80 38.74 -33.69 0.40
N LEU A 81 38.49 -33.00 1.52
CA LEU A 81 37.14 -32.67 1.91
C LEU A 81 36.47 -32.02 0.69
N ARG A 82 35.45 -32.67 0.15
CA ARG A 82 34.48 -31.97 -0.69
C ARG A 82 34.02 -30.79 0.15
N LYS A 83 34.26 -29.57 -0.34
CA LYS A 83 33.55 -28.38 0.13
C LYS A 83 32.09 -28.67 -0.17
N THR A 84 31.37 -29.19 0.82
CA THR A 84 29.92 -29.10 0.84
C THR A 84 29.67 -27.61 0.99
N ASP A 85 29.09 -26.97 -0.02
CA ASP A 85 28.65 -25.59 0.07
C ASP A 85 27.83 -25.43 1.35
N SER A 86 28.42 -24.76 2.33
CA SER A 86 27.92 -24.59 3.70
C SER A 86 26.81 -23.53 3.75
N ASN A 87 26.00 -23.43 2.69
CA ASN A 87 24.98 -22.40 2.51
C ASN A 87 23.56 -22.89 2.83
N ASP A 88 23.37 -24.18 3.14
CA ASP A 88 22.04 -24.76 3.36
C ASP A 88 21.48 -24.55 4.78
N ASN A 89 22.18 -23.82 5.64
CA ASN A 89 21.75 -23.60 7.02
C ASN A 89 21.80 -22.12 7.44
N LEU A 90 21.56 -21.18 6.51
CA LEU A 90 21.37 -19.78 6.89
C LEU A 90 20.10 -19.66 7.73
N LEU A 91 20.29 -19.16 8.96
CA LEU A 91 19.21 -18.88 9.88
C LEU A 91 18.26 -17.85 9.25
N ASN A 92 16.96 -18.11 9.30
CA ASN A 92 15.96 -17.17 8.78
C ASN A 92 15.97 -15.87 9.61
N PRO A 93 16.05 -14.67 9.00
CA PRO A 93 16.07 -13.38 9.70
C PRO A 93 14.88 -13.18 10.64
N GLN A 94 13.69 -13.66 10.29
CA GLN A 94 12.52 -13.58 11.16
C GLN A 94 12.67 -14.46 12.41
N ALA A 95 13.21 -15.67 12.25
CA ALA A 95 13.46 -16.57 13.38
C ALA A 95 14.58 -16.03 14.29
N TYR A 96 15.62 -15.44 13.69
CA TYR A 96 16.67 -14.73 14.41
C TYR A 96 16.10 -13.58 15.24
N MET A 97 15.30 -12.71 14.62
CA MET A 97 14.67 -11.58 15.30
C MET A 97 13.81 -12.04 16.49
N ASP A 98 13.00 -13.08 16.32
CA ASP A 98 12.16 -13.59 17.41
C ASP A 98 12.99 -14.11 18.59
N ALA A 99 14.09 -14.82 18.31
CA ALA A 99 15.01 -15.29 19.34
C ALA A 99 15.70 -14.12 20.05
N MET A 100 16.19 -13.13 19.29
CA MET A 100 16.82 -11.91 19.81
C MET A 100 15.87 -11.15 20.75
N LEU A 101 14.63 -10.94 20.33
CA LEU A 101 13.62 -10.22 21.10
C LEU A 101 13.27 -10.94 22.41
N ARG A 102 13.05 -12.27 22.35
CA ARG A 102 12.77 -13.07 23.55
C ARG A 102 13.92 -13.02 24.54
N TYR A 103 15.16 -13.17 24.06
CA TYR A 103 16.34 -13.08 24.91
C TYR A 103 16.47 -11.72 25.60
N ARG A 104 15.99 -10.66 24.94
CA ARG A 104 16.03 -9.29 25.45
C ARG A 104 14.78 -8.87 26.23
N GLY A 105 13.81 -9.76 26.42
CA GLY A 105 12.59 -9.51 27.21
C GLY A 105 11.47 -8.77 26.45
N TYR A 106 11.47 -8.83 25.12
CA TYR A 106 10.43 -8.24 24.25
C TYR A 106 9.37 -9.27 23.83
N SER A 107 8.17 -8.78 23.53
CA SER A 107 7.08 -9.60 22.99
C SER A 107 7.29 -9.86 21.50
N THR A 108 7.06 -11.10 21.06
CA THR A 108 7.04 -11.48 19.64
C THR A 108 5.61 -11.65 19.12
N LYS A 109 4.63 -10.99 19.76
CA LYS A 109 3.23 -11.04 19.34
C LYS A 109 3.07 -10.36 17.98
N ARG A 110 2.29 -10.99 17.10
CA ARG A 110 1.98 -10.48 15.76
C ARG A 110 0.69 -9.69 15.77
N TYR A 111 0.62 -8.68 14.91
CA TYR A 111 -0.52 -7.77 14.85
C TYR A 111 -1.02 -7.66 13.41
N PRO A 112 -2.29 -8.00 13.15
CA PRO A 112 -2.86 -7.90 11.81
C PRO A 112 -3.01 -6.44 11.41
N THR A 113 -2.32 -6.05 10.33
CA THR A 113 -2.27 -4.65 9.88
C THR A 113 -3.65 -4.12 9.48
N LEU A 114 -4.45 -4.94 8.83
CA LEU A 114 -5.79 -4.58 8.34
C LEU A 114 -6.82 -4.30 9.46
N GLN A 115 -6.54 -4.71 10.70
CA GLN A 115 -7.43 -4.48 11.86
C GLN A 115 -6.95 -3.32 12.75
N SER A 116 -5.97 -2.56 12.28
CA SER A 116 -5.30 -1.51 13.04
C SER A 116 -5.32 -0.19 12.30
N GLY A 117 -4.98 0.90 12.99
CA GLY A 117 -4.81 2.24 12.41
C GLY A 117 -3.67 2.35 11.37
N TYR A 118 -2.97 1.26 11.05
CA TYR A 118 -2.10 1.20 9.87
C TYR A 118 -2.91 1.18 8.57
N TYR A 119 -4.11 0.59 8.58
CA TYR A 119 -4.99 0.52 7.41
C TYR A 119 -6.05 1.62 7.47
N ASN A 120 -6.06 2.50 6.47
CA ASN A 120 -6.99 3.62 6.40
C ASN A 120 -7.54 3.79 4.98
N THR A 121 -8.75 4.32 4.89
CA THR A 121 -9.33 4.67 3.59
C THR A 121 -8.59 5.89 3.03
N PRO A 122 -7.99 5.81 1.84
CA PRO A 122 -7.32 6.97 1.26
C PRO A 122 -8.29 8.09 0.93
N SER A 123 -7.82 9.33 1.07
CA SER A 123 -8.55 10.52 0.62
C SER A 123 -8.68 10.57 -0.90
N SER A 124 -9.62 11.37 -1.40
CA SER A 124 -9.76 11.64 -2.85
C SER A 124 -8.44 12.20 -3.41
N HIS A 125 -7.84 13.14 -2.69
CA HIS A 125 -6.59 13.79 -3.06
C HIS A 125 -5.40 12.80 -3.16
N GLN A 126 -5.30 11.83 -2.24
CA GLN A 126 -4.29 10.76 -2.32
C GLN A 126 -4.42 9.92 -3.60
N ARG A 127 -5.66 9.62 -4.01
CA ARG A 127 -5.92 8.86 -5.24
C ARG A 127 -5.66 9.70 -6.49
N ALA A 128 -6.08 10.96 -6.48
CA ALA A 128 -5.85 11.90 -7.58
C ALA A 128 -4.35 12.14 -7.81
N SER A 129 -3.57 12.25 -6.74
CA SER A 129 -2.12 12.50 -6.80
C SER A 129 -1.28 11.31 -7.30
N TYR A 130 -1.91 10.16 -7.58
CA TYR A 130 -1.20 8.94 -8.00
C TYR A 130 -1.40 8.68 -9.49
N ASN A 131 -0.29 8.51 -10.22
CA ASN A 131 -0.34 8.12 -11.63
C ASN A 131 0.90 7.34 -12.08
N ILE A 132 0.80 6.69 -13.24
CA ILE A 132 1.91 5.91 -13.83
C ILE A 132 3.13 6.78 -14.15
N HIS A 133 2.93 8.05 -14.50
CA HIS A 133 4.04 8.96 -14.78
C HIS A 133 4.91 9.20 -13.53
N LEU A 134 4.28 9.55 -12.40
CA LEU A 134 4.95 9.67 -11.09
C LEU A 134 5.71 8.39 -10.70
N ILE A 135 5.08 7.22 -10.88
CA ILE A 135 5.75 5.92 -10.61
C ILE A 135 6.90 5.66 -11.58
N GLY A 136 6.78 6.11 -12.83
CA GLY A 136 7.84 6.04 -13.83
C GLY A 136 9.11 6.79 -13.38
N LEU A 137 8.98 7.93 -12.70
CA LEU A 137 10.11 8.67 -12.14
C LEU A 137 10.86 7.84 -11.09
N ILE A 138 10.12 7.16 -10.20
CA ILE A 138 10.69 6.30 -9.16
C ILE A 138 11.50 5.16 -9.79
N ARG A 139 10.92 4.51 -10.81
CA ARG A 139 11.57 3.38 -11.51
C ARG A 139 12.84 3.78 -12.26
N ARG A 140 12.92 5.04 -12.70
CA ARG A 140 14.10 5.61 -13.38
C ARG A 140 15.09 6.23 -12.40
N HIS A 141 14.80 6.25 -11.10
CA HIS A 141 15.58 6.95 -10.08
C HIS A 141 15.77 8.45 -10.37
N ASP A 142 14.75 9.06 -10.99
CA ASP A 142 14.72 10.48 -11.34
C ASP A 142 14.23 11.30 -10.14
N VAL A 143 15.16 11.75 -9.30
CA VAL A 143 14.87 12.38 -8.00
C VAL A 143 14.40 13.82 -8.18
N GLU A 144 15.03 14.53 -9.11
CA GLU A 144 14.79 15.95 -9.38
C GLU A 144 13.35 16.16 -9.86
N ASN A 145 12.93 15.47 -10.92
CA ASN A 145 11.57 15.58 -11.43
C ASN A 145 10.54 15.06 -10.41
N PHE A 146 10.89 14.00 -9.67
CA PHE A 146 10.01 13.49 -8.61
C PHE A 146 9.79 14.56 -7.52
N GLN A 147 10.86 15.25 -7.12
CA GLN A 147 10.79 16.33 -6.13
C GLN A 147 9.97 17.52 -6.63
N GLU A 148 10.13 17.91 -7.89
CA GLU A 148 9.33 18.98 -8.49
C GLU A 148 7.84 18.64 -8.50
N LEU A 149 7.47 17.43 -8.92
CA LEU A 149 6.07 16.99 -8.91
C LEU A 149 5.50 16.97 -7.48
N MET A 150 6.23 16.42 -6.51
CA MET A 150 5.75 16.36 -5.12
C MET A 150 5.59 17.76 -4.49
N ARG A 151 6.41 18.74 -4.90
CA ARG A 151 6.32 20.15 -4.49
C ARG A 151 5.30 20.97 -5.29
N ALA A 152 4.64 20.36 -6.28
CA ALA A 152 3.56 21.00 -7.01
C ALA A 152 2.27 21.08 -6.21
N GLY A 153 2.18 20.42 -5.05
CA GLY A 153 0.95 20.31 -4.27
C GLY A 153 0.26 18.95 -4.41
N LEU A 154 1.01 17.91 -4.80
CA LEU A 154 0.54 16.52 -4.69
C LEU A 154 0.47 16.09 -3.22
N SER A 155 -0.40 15.14 -2.94
CA SER A 155 -0.51 14.48 -1.64
C SER A 155 0.85 13.96 -1.14
N SER A 156 1.06 13.98 0.18
CA SER A 156 2.27 13.43 0.80
C SER A 156 2.36 11.90 0.71
N ASN A 157 1.21 11.23 0.55
CA ASN A 157 1.16 9.78 0.41
C ASN A 157 0.20 9.36 -0.72
N PRO A 158 0.53 9.66 -1.99
CA PRO A 158 -0.31 9.29 -3.12
C PRO A 158 -0.42 7.78 -3.21
N CYS A 159 -1.60 7.26 -3.57
CA CYS A 159 -1.83 5.81 -3.64
C CYS A 159 -2.75 5.39 -4.78
N ASN A 160 -2.59 4.13 -5.21
CA ASN A 160 -3.41 3.56 -6.26
C ASN A 160 -4.76 3.01 -5.74
N GLN A 161 -5.50 2.34 -6.62
CA GLN A 161 -6.79 1.71 -6.30
C GLN A 161 -6.72 0.60 -5.24
N TYR A 162 -5.54 0.00 -5.05
CA TYR A 162 -5.26 -1.05 -4.05
C TYR A 162 -4.67 -0.50 -2.76
N ASN A 163 -4.72 0.82 -2.57
CA ASN A 163 -4.12 1.57 -1.47
C ASN A 163 -2.59 1.38 -1.36
N GLU A 164 -1.94 0.83 -2.39
CA GLU A 164 -0.48 0.79 -2.48
C GLU A 164 0.00 2.21 -2.81
N SER A 165 0.73 2.77 -1.85
CA SER A 165 1.21 4.15 -1.93
C SER A 165 2.57 4.28 -2.59
N VAL A 166 2.92 5.50 -2.96
CA VAL A 166 4.26 5.86 -3.48
C VAL A 166 5.35 5.44 -2.49
N ALA A 167 5.10 5.52 -1.18
CA ALA A 167 6.04 5.06 -0.15
C ALA A 167 6.37 3.57 -0.30
N HIS A 168 5.39 2.71 -0.59
CA HIS A 168 5.61 1.29 -0.84
C HIS A 168 6.58 1.08 -2.02
N THR A 169 6.35 1.82 -3.10
CA THR A 169 7.17 1.73 -4.32
C THR A 169 8.60 2.23 -4.08
N VAL A 170 8.76 3.38 -3.40
CA VAL A 170 10.09 3.93 -3.05
C VAL A 170 10.86 2.97 -2.16
N CYS A 171 10.20 2.38 -1.16
CA CYS A 171 10.80 1.39 -0.27
C CYS A 171 11.23 0.12 -1.00
N ARG A 172 10.41 -0.38 -1.95
CA ARG A 172 10.74 -1.53 -2.79
C ARG A 172 12.00 -1.32 -3.65
N HIS A 173 12.22 -0.10 -4.12
CA HIS A 173 13.41 0.26 -4.90
C HIS A 173 14.61 0.66 -4.02
N GLY A 174 14.40 0.86 -2.71
CA GLY A 174 15.48 1.23 -1.79
C GLY A 174 16.05 2.64 -2.02
N SER A 175 15.33 3.53 -2.68
CA SER A 175 15.82 4.86 -3.04
C SER A 175 15.76 5.83 -1.86
N LYS A 176 16.86 5.98 -1.12
CA LYS A 176 16.98 6.94 -0.01
C LYS A 176 16.72 8.40 -0.44
N PRO A 177 17.23 8.91 -1.57
CA PRO A 177 16.95 10.28 -1.98
C PRO A 177 15.45 10.56 -2.23
N MET A 178 14.74 9.61 -2.83
CA MET A 178 13.28 9.74 -3.03
C MET A 178 12.51 9.62 -1.72
N MET A 179 13.01 8.79 -0.80
CA MET A 179 12.45 8.73 0.55
C MET A 179 12.59 10.07 1.28
N ASP A 180 13.72 10.75 1.11
CA ASP A 180 13.94 12.08 1.72
C ASP A 180 12.97 13.13 1.18
N VAL A 181 12.70 13.12 -0.13
CA VAL A 181 11.63 13.94 -0.72
C VAL A 181 10.27 13.66 -0.09
N LEU A 182 9.91 12.39 0.11
CA LEU A 182 8.66 12.02 0.76
C LEU A 182 8.60 12.48 2.23
N LEU A 183 9.71 12.33 2.97
CA LEU A 183 9.82 12.78 4.36
C LEU A 183 9.69 14.31 4.48
N GLU A 184 10.32 15.06 3.57
CA GLU A 184 10.16 16.53 3.48
C GLU A 184 8.71 16.95 3.27
N ARG A 185 7.93 16.14 2.54
CA ARG A 185 6.49 16.38 2.30
C ARG A 185 5.59 15.83 3.42
N GLY A 186 6.15 15.30 4.50
CA GLY A 186 5.38 14.78 5.63
C GLY A 186 4.73 13.43 5.37
N CYS A 187 5.29 12.60 4.49
CA CYS A 187 4.80 11.26 4.23
C CYS A 187 4.89 10.38 5.49
N ASP A 188 3.79 9.71 5.84
CA ASP A 188 3.79 8.71 6.91
C ASP A 188 4.03 7.31 6.35
N PHE A 189 5.10 6.67 6.81
CA PHE A 189 5.47 5.32 6.39
C PHE A 189 4.72 4.22 7.17
N ARG A 190 3.81 4.58 8.07
CA ARG A 190 2.96 3.66 8.85
C ARG A 190 1.58 3.44 8.20
N THR A 191 1.53 3.41 6.87
CA THR A 191 0.34 3.07 6.10
C THR A 191 0.41 1.65 5.57
N ALA A 192 -0.74 1.04 5.31
CA ALA A 192 -0.84 -0.29 4.74
C ALA A 192 -1.70 -0.31 3.48
N ASP A 193 -1.35 -1.17 2.54
CA ASP A 193 -2.15 -1.45 1.35
C ASP A 193 -3.35 -2.38 1.66
N ASP A 194 -4.16 -2.69 0.65
CA ASP A 194 -5.32 -3.58 0.80
C ASP A 194 -4.97 -5.04 1.12
N TYR A 195 -3.70 -5.41 0.94
CA TYR A 195 -3.19 -6.71 1.36
C TYR A 195 -2.60 -6.68 2.77
N GLY A 196 -2.66 -5.54 3.48
CA GLY A 196 -2.08 -5.36 4.80
C GLY A 196 -0.55 -5.27 4.82
N ARG A 197 0.07 -5.09 3.66
CA ARG A 197 1.51 -4.86 3.54
C ARG A 197 1.79 -3.41 3.87
N THR A 198 2.88 -3.19 4.59
CA THR A 198 3.39 -1.86 4.93
C THR A 198 4.61 -1.53 4.06
N PRO A 199 5.05 -0.26 3.97
CA PRO A 199 6.30 0.08 3.28
C PRO A 199 7.52 -0.73 3.75
N LEU A 200 7.54 -1.18 5.01
CA LEU A 200 8.60 -2.06 5.51
C LEU A 200 8.57 -3.46 4.88
N HIS A 201 7.39 -4.00 4.56
CA HIS A 201 7.28 -5.26 3.80
C HIS A 201 7.95 -5.14 2.43
N ASP A 202 7.72 -4.01 1.75
CA ASP A 202 8.32 -3.75 0.46
C ASP A 202 9.83 -3.47 0.55
N ALA A 203 10.29 -2.78 1.58
CA ALA A 203 11.72 -2.62 1.85
C ALA A 203 12.44 -3.96 2.08
N CYS A 204 11.78 -4.91 2.76
CA CYS A 204 12.30 -6.27 2.95
C CYS A 204 12.22 -7.13 1.67
N TRP A 205 11.29 -6.83 0.75
CA TRP A 205 11.15 -7.52 -0.53
C TRP A 205 12.07 -6.97 -1.65
N ALA A 206 12.72 -5.84 -1.40
CA ALA A 206 13.64 -5.19 -2.34
C ALA A 206 14.68 -6.17 -2.91
N ALA A 207 15.16 -5.85 -4.12
CA ALA A 207 16.18 -6.67 -4.78
C ALA A 207 17.48 -6.70 -3.98
N GLU A 208 17.88 -5.54 -3.43
CA GLU A 208 19.06 -5.37 -2.59
C GLU A 208 18.65 -4.77 -1.23
N PRO A 209 19.31 -5.11 -0.10
CA PRO A 209 19.00 -4.56 1.21
C PRO A 209 19.28 -3.05 1.31
N ALA A 210 18.22 -2.25 1.30
CA ALA A 210 18.31 -0.80 1.48
C ALA A 210 18.23 -0.39 2.95
N PHE A 211 19.26 -0.74 3.75
CA PHE A 211 19.27 -0.46 5.19
C PHE A 211 19.05 1.03 5.57
N PRO A 212 19.57 2.03 4.82
CA PRO A 212 19.27 3.43 5.12
C PRO A 212 17.77 3.75 5.07
N VAL A 213 17.03 3.17 4.12
CA VAL A 213 15.57 3.31 4.03
C VAL A 213 14.89 2.62 5.22
N VAL A 214 15.34 1.41 5.56
CA VAL A 214 14.83 0.66 6.71
C VAL A 214 15.02 1.46 8.01
N GLU A 215 16.21 2.02 8.24
CA GLU A 215 16.49 2.82 9.43
C GLU A 215 15.56 4.04 9.55
N GLU A 216 15.27 4.74 8.46
CA GLU A 216 14.30 5.84 8.46
C GLU A 216 12.88 5.36 8.81
N ILE A 217 12.42 4.23 8.26
CA ILE A 217 11.12 3.65 8.61
C ILE A 217 11.06 3.29 10.11
N LEU A 218 12.14 2.72 10.66
CA LEU A 218 12.19 2.32 12.06
C LEU A 218 12.14 3.50 13.04
N LYS A 219 12.44 4.72 12.60
CA LYS A 219 12.21 5.94 13.41
C LYS A 219 10.73 6.20 13.66
N PHE A 220 9.84 5.74 12.77
CA PHE A 220 8.38 5.89 12.94
C PHE A 220 7.80 4.87 13.91
N ASP A 221 8.07 3.58 13.68
CA ASP A 221 7.71 2.51 14.62
C ASP A 221 8.57 1.26 14.37
N VAL A 222 9.45 0.95 15.32
CA VAL A 222 10.28 -0.28 15.31
C VAL A 222 9.41 -1.55 15.30
N ARG A 223 8.17 -1.49 15.82
CA ARG A 223 7.25 -2.63 15.88
C ARG A 223 6.62 -2.97 14.54
N MET A 224 6.91 -2.22 13.47
CA MET A 224 6.49 -2.56 12.11
C MET A 224 6.98 -3.95 11.67
N PHE A 225 8.09 -4.44 12.22
CA PHE A 225 8.54 -5.83 12.00
C PHE A 225 7.58 -6.92 12.52
N HIS A 226 6.63 -6.57 13.39
CA HIS A 226 5.64 -7.50 13.96
C HIS A 226 4.28 -7.44 13.28
N MET A 227 4.12 -6.54 12.32
CA MET A 227 2.89 -6.37 11.57
C MET A 227 2.77 -7.51 10.55
N ILE A 228 1.59 -8.13 10.47
CA ILE A 228 1.33 -9.19 9.51
C ILE A 228 0.37 -8.73 8.43
N ASP A 229 0.70 -9.09 7.20
CA ASP A 229 -0.15 -8.92 6.04
C ASP A 229 -1.34 -9.90 6.05
N ALA A 230 -2.21 -9.84 5.04
CA ALA A 230 -3.35 -10.74 4.85
C ALA A 230 -2.94 -12.23 4.70
N ARG A 231 -1.68 -12.52 4.40
CA ARG A 231 -1.12 -13.88 4.31
C ARG A 231 -0.54 -14.36 5.66
N GLY A 232 -0.50 -13.50 6.67
CA GLY A 232 0.09 -13.79 7.97
C GLY A 232 1.62 -13.65 8.00
N HIS A 233 2.23 -13.06 6.98
CA HIS A 233 3.68 -12.85 6.89
C HIS A 233 4.08 -11.50 7.48
N CYS A 234 5.21 -11.49 8.19
CA CYS A 234 5.89 -10.27 8.63
C CYS A 234 6.84 -9.75 7.54
N PRO A 235 7.34 -8.51 7.65
CA PRO A 235 8.27 -7.96 6.66
C PRO A 235 9.49 -8.86 6.40
N LEU A 236 10.14 -9.37 7.44
CA LEU A 236 11.35 -10.20 7.28
C LEU A 236 11.09 -11.55 6.59
N ASN A 237 9.83 -11.99 6.47
CA ASN A 237 9.50 -13.20 5.70
C ASN A 237 9.67 -13.00 4.19
N TYR A 238 9.69 -11.76 3.70
CA TYR A 238 9.88 -11.43 2.29
C TYR A 238 11.34 -11.23 1.89
N VAL A 239 12.27 -11.26 2.85
CA VAL A 239 13.70 -11.15 2.60
C VAL A 239 14.15 -12.32 1.72
N ARG A 240 14.96 -12.02 0.71
CA ARG A 240 15.54 -13.04 -0.18
C ARG A 240 16.65 -13.81 0.54
N LYS A 241 16.77 -15.10 0.25
CA LYS A 241 17.68 -16.01 0.99
C LYS A 241 19.15 -15.58 0.89
N GLU A 242 19.54 -15.05 -0.27
CA GLU A 242 20.86 -14.51 -0.55
C GLU A 242 21.26 -13.38 0.40
N HIS A 243 20.30 -12.64 0.97
CA HIS A 243 20.54 -11.51 1.87
C HIS A 243 20.29 -11.82 3.34
N TYR A 244 20.06 -13.09 3.72
CA TYR A 244 19.82 -13.45 5.12
C TYR A 244 20.96 -13.02 6.04
N GLY A 245 22.21 -13.19 5.58
CA GLY A 245 23.40 -12.77 6.33
C GLY A 245 23.44 -11.26 6.57
N ASP A 246 23.15 -10.46 5.53
CA ASP A 246 23.14 -9.00 5.60
C ASP A 246 22.10 -8.49 6.59
N TRP A 247 20.88 -9.04 6.53
CA TRP A 247 19.79 -8.68 7.44
C TRP A 247 20.09 -9.08 8.90
N ILE A 248 20.68 -10.25 9.13
CA ILE A 248 21.10 -10.66 10.48
C ILE A 248 22.19 -9.71 11.00
N ALA A 249 23.20 -9.40 10.18
CA ALA A 249 24.25 -8.45 10.55
C ALA A 249 23.69 -7.06 10.88
N PHE A 250 22.70 -6.59 10.11
CA PHE A 250 22.00 -5.34 10.39
C PHE A 250 21.26 -5.37 11.74
N LEU A 251 20.52 -6.44 12.02
CA LEU A 251 19.82 -6.63 13.30
C LEU A 251 20.81 -6.70 14.47
N GLU A 252 21.90 -7.44 14.32
CA GLU A 252 22.97 -7.58 15.33
C GLU A 252 23.63 -6.25 15.65
N LYS A 253 23.95 -5.46 14.63
CA LYS A 253 24.55 -4.14 14.78
C LYS A 253 23.62 -3.16 15.49
N ASN A 254 22.33 -3.23 15.20
CA ASN A 254 21.34 -2.26 15.68
C ASN A 254 20.52 -2.73 16.89
N GLN A 255 20.75 -3.94 17.39
CA GLN A 255 19.94 -4.53 18.46
C GLN A 255 19.90 -3.68 19.73
N ASP A 256 21.03 -3.10 20.14
CA ASP A 256 21.09 -2.31 21.37
C ASP A 256 20.48 -0.92 21.19
N LYS A 257 20.46 -0.40 19.95
CA LYS A 257 19.84 0.87 19.59
C LYS A 257 18.31 0.78 19.62
N TYR A 258 17.75 -0.24 18.97
CA TYR A 258 16.29 -0.37 18.83
C TYR A 258 15.63 -1.25 19.90
N TRP A 259 16.37 -2.22 20.46
CA TRP A 259 15.88 -3.17 21.46
C TRP A 259 16.87 -3.31 22.64
N PRO A 260 17.07 -2.25 23.44
CA PRO A 260 17.90 -2.33 24.64
C PRO A 260 17.38 -3.43 25.60
N LYS A 261 18.27 -4.09 26.34
CA LYS A 261 17.86 -5.16 27.26
C LYS A 261 16.87 -4.63 28.28
N ARG A 262 15.73 -5.31 28.41
CA ARG A 262 14.69 -5.01 29.40
C ARG A 262 14.40 -6.22 30.27
N SER A 263 13.83 -6.00 31.44
CA SER A 263 13.42 -7.06 32.35
C SER A 263 11.90 -7.03 32.50
N VAL A 264 11.21 -8.08 32.05
CA VAL A 264 9.74 -8.18 32.17
C VAL A 264 9.29 -8.03 33.63
N ALA A 265 10.10 -8.49 34.59
CA ALA A 265 9.81 -8.37 36.02
C ALA A 265 9.84 -6.92 36.53
N LYS A 266 10.65 -6.04 35.91
CA LYS A 266 10.76 -4.62 36.29
C LYS A 266 9.85 -3.72 35.44
N ASP A 267 9.82 -3.99 34.14
CA ASP A 267 9.24 -3.10 33.14
C ASP A 267 7.84 -3.56 32.68
N GLY A 268 7.35 -4.70 33.19
CA GLY A 268 6.08 -5.31 32.79
C GLY A 268 6.09 -5.94 31.40
N GLU A 269 4.94 -6.43 30.95
CA GLU A 269 4.77 -6.89 29.57
C GLU A 269 4.66 -5.70 28.60
N GLN A 270 5.27 -5.83 27.42
CA GLN A 270 5.15 -4.80 26.40
C GLN A 270 3.73 -4.83 25.81
N GLY A 271 2.99 -3.73 25.98
CA GLY A 271 1.67 -3.55 25.37
C GLY A 271 1.73 -3.48 23.83
N PRO A 272 0.58 -3.60 23.15
CA PRO A 272 0.51 -3.55 21.70
C PRO A 272 0.93 -2.16 21.17
N PRO A 273 1.31 -2.09 19.88
CA PRO A 273 1.51 -0.82 19.19
C PRO A 273 0.36 0.16 19.36
N GLU A 274 0.68 1.44 19.45
CA GLU A 274 -0.33 2.49 19.63
C GLU A 274 -1.36 2.44 18.51
N LEU A 275 -0.89 2.36 17.26
CA LEU A 275 -1.74 2.22 16.09
C LEU A 275 -2.54 0.91 16.06
N VAL A 276 -2.10 -0.14 16.77
CA VAL A 276 -2.86 -1.39 16.89
C VAL A 276 -3.99 -1.28 17.92
N LYS A 277 -3.93 -0.33 18.85
CA LYS A 277 -5.03 -0.06 19.78
C LYS A 277 -6.18 0.70 19.11
N ILE A 278 -5.91 1.33 17.97
CA ILE A 278 -6.88 2.10 17.21
C ILE A 278 -7.42 1.23 16.08
N GLY A 279 -8.72 1.28 15.83
CA GLY A 279 -9.35 0.54 14.73
C GLY A 279 -8.91 1.02 13.34
N PRO A 280 -9.19 0.24 12.28
CA PRO A 280 -8.90 0.65 10.91
C PRO A 280 -9.79 1.83 10.49
N HIS A 281 -9.35 2.59 9.48
CA HIS A 281 -10.06 3.76 8.91
C HIS A 281 -10.29 4.91 9.89
N THR A 282 -9.52 4.97 10.97
CA THR A 282 -9.65 6.00 12.01
C THR A 282 -8.67 7.15 11.82
N ARG A 283 -7.58 6.93 11.06
CA ARG A 283 -6.58 7.96 10.81
C ARG A 283 -6.82 8.59 9.44
N PHE A 284 -6.85 9.91 9.44
CA PHE A 284 -6.92 10.71 8.24
C PHE A 284 -5.54 11.28 7.97
N VAL A 285 -5.05 11.12 6.74
CA VAL A 285 -3.83 11.78 6.29
C VAL A 285 -4.25 13.17 5.82
N GLU A 286 -3.81 14.21 6.53
CA GLU A 286 -4.10 15.58 6.16
C GLU A 286 -3.44 15.92 4.82
N ASN A 287 -4.16 16.69 4.00
CA ASN A 287 -3.60 17.19 2.76
C ASN A 287 -2.51 18.24 3.06
N PRO A 288 -1.48 18.34 2.20
CA PRO A 288 -0.51 19.43 2.30
C PRO A 288 -1.21 20.80 2.29
N LYS A 289 -0.64 21.81 2.97
CA LYS A 289 -1.19 23.17 2.98
C LYS A 289 -1.23 23.80 1.58
N ASP A 290 -0.29 23.40 0.74
CA ASP A 290 -0.12 23.78 -0.66
C ASP A 290 -0.78 22.78 -1.62
N ALA A 291 -1.80 22.03 -1.17
CA ALA A 291 -2.45 21.00 -2.00
C ALA A 291 -3.16 21.60 -3.21
N LEU A 292 -2.91 21.03 -4.39
CA LEU A 292 -3.65 21.35 -5.59
C LEU A 292 -5.09 20.83 -5.50
N PRO A 293 -6.04 21.44 -6.22
CA PRO A 293 -7.33 20.82 -6.49
C PRO A 293 -7.15 19.42 -7.09
N ASP A 294 -8.02 18.48 -6.74
CA ASP A 294 -7.88 17.06 -7.10
C ASP A 294 -7.73 16.84 -8.62
N ASP A 295 -8.47 17.60 -9.44
CA ASP A 295 -8.37 17.51 -10.91
C ASP A 295 -6.99 17.95 -11.42
N MET A 296 -6.45 19.05 -10.89
CA MET A 296 -5.11 19.53 -11.23
C MET A 296 -4.02 18.60 -10.72
N ALA A 297 -4.16 18.09 -9.49
CA ALA A 297 -3.26 17.08 -8.93
C ALA A 297 -3.20 15.84 -9.83
N GLY A 298 -4.35 15.40 -10.36
CA GLY A 298 -4.44 14.31 -11.33
C GLY A 298 -3.71 14.60 -12.65
N MET A 299 -3.84 15.81 -13.19
CA MET A 299 -3.14 16.23 -14.41
C MET A 299 -1.62 16.33 -14.21
N VAL A 300 -1.18 16.88 -13.07
CA VAL A 300 0.24 16.99 -12.71
C VAL A 300 0.85 15.62 -12.47
N ALA A 301 0.19 14.76 -11.68
CA ALA A 301 0.65 13.40 -11.42
C ALA A 301 0.79 12.60 -12.73
N ALA A 302 -0.11 12.81 -13.70
CA ALA A 302 -0.08 12.19 -15.02
C ALA A 302 0.96 12.77 -15.98
N GLY A 303 1.66 13.86 -15.61
CA GLY A 303 2.60 14.57 -16.47
C GLY A 303 1.93 15.30 -17.65
N LYS A 304 0.62 15.58 -17.55
CA LYS A 304 -0.14 16.34 -18.56
C LYS A 304 -0.09 17.85 -18.32
N LEU A 305 0.24 18.26 -17.10
CA LEU A 305 0.37 19.63 -16.66
C LEU A 305 1.69 19.75 -15.88
N SER A 306 2.54 20.71 -16.22
CA SER A 306 3.78 20.92 -15.47
C SER A 306 3.51 21.61 -14.12
N PRO A 307 4.37 21.40 -13.10
CA PRO A 307 4.26 22.12 -11.83
C PRO A 307 4.22 23.64 -11.98
N GLN A 308 4.94 24.21 -12.95
CA GLN A 308 4.96 25.65 -13.24
C GLN A 308 3.63 26.12 -13.83
N GLU A 309 3.08 25.39 -14.81
CA GLU A 309 1.77 25.70 -15.40
C GLU A 309 0.65 25.62 -14.36
N ALA A 310 0.67 24.60 -13.49
CA ALA A 310 -0.30 24.47 -12.41
C ALA A 310 -0.29 25.68 -11.46
N ARG A 311 0.89 26.25 -11.17
CA ARG A 311 1.02 27.45 -10.34
C ARG A 311 0.46 28.70 -11.03
N MET A 312 0.79 28.90 -12.31
CA MET A 312 0.27 30.04 -13.08
C MET A 312 -1.26 30.04 -13.14
N LEU A 313 -1.88 28.87 -13.34
CA LEU A 313 -3.35 28.75 -13.38
C LEU A 313 -4.02 29.07 -12.04
N LEU A 314 -3.36 28.84 -10.91
CA LEU A 314 -3.87 29.23 -9.60
C LEU A 314 -3.77 30.74 -9.38
N GLU A 315 -2.65 31.35 -9.78
CA GLU A 315 -2.45 32.81 -9.65
C GLU A 315 -3.44 33.63 -10.49
N ASP A 316 -3.84 33.13 -11.66
CA ASP A 316 -4.82 33.81 -12.51
C ASP A 316 -6.25 33.72 -11.96
N ASN A 317 -6.58 32.62 -11.26
CA ASN A 317 -7.91 32.45 -10.65
C ASN A 317 -8.10 33.33 -9.39
N ASP A 318 -7.03 33.60 -8.66
CA ASP A 318 -7.09 34.53 -7.52
C ASP A 318 -7.26 35.99 -7.99
N LYS A 319 -6.70 36.36 -9.16
CA LYS A 319 -6.85 37.71 -9.74
C LYS A 319 -8.24 37.95 -10.33
N THR A 320 -8.90 36.93 -10.87
CA THR A 320 -10.27 37.07 -11.41
C THR A 320 -11.32 37.14 -10.31
N ALA A 321 -11.09 36.50 -9.16
CA ALA A 321 -11.97 36.60 -7.99
C ALA A 321 -11.98 38.02 -7.37
N ASP A 322 -10.84 38.72 -7.37
CA ASP A 322 -10.72 40.08 -6.84
C ASP A 322 -11.35 41.15 -7.77
N MET A 323 -11.52 40.83 -9.06
CA MET A 323 -12.19 41.71 -10.03
C MET A 323 -13.73 41.62 -9.99
N SER A 324 -14.31 40.60 -9.34
CA SER A 324 -15.76 40.45 -9.20
C SER A 324 -16.38 41.12 -7.97
N GLU A 325 -15.56 41.69 -7.08
CA GLU A 325 -15.99 42.46 -5.89
C GLU A 325 -15.84 43.98 -6.07
N ALA A 326 -15.43 44.44 -7.27
CA ALA A 326 -15.47 45.86 -7.63
C ALA A 326 -16.92 46.29 -7.95
N ASP A 327 -17.65 46.54 -6.86
CA ASP A 327 -18.76 47.46 -6.69
C ASP A 327 -19.16 48.23 -7.97
N PHE A 328 -20.21 47.74 -8.63
CA PHE A 328 -21.01 48.50 -9.60
C PHE A 328 -21.76 49.57 -8.79
N SER A 329 -21.06 50.62 -8.39
CA SER A 329 -21.69 51.83 -7.88
C SER A 329 -22.19 52.61 -9.07
N ASP A 330 -23.51 52.57 -9.26
CA ASP A 330 -24.27 53.52 -10.07
C ASP A 330 -23.89 54.94 -9.62
N ASP A 331 -23.13 55.65 -10.45
CA ASP A 331 -22.87 57.08 -10.29
C ASP A 331 -23.86 57.83 -11.18
N ASP A 332 -25.03 58.09 -10.59
CA ASP A 332 -25.98 59.11 -11.05
C ASP A 332 -25.31 60.49 -10.92
N SER A 333 -24.91 61.08 -12.05
CA SER A 333 -24.82 62.54 -12.13
C SER A 333 -25.27 63.08 -13.49
N ASP A 334 -26.33 63.88 -13.39
CA ASP A 334 -26.86 64.86 -14.33
C ASP A 334 -25.80 65.45 -15.27
N ASP A 335 -26.09 65.43 -16.57
CA ASP A 335 -25.80 66.59 -17.41
C ASP A 335 -26.88 66.77 -18.49
N SER A 336 -27.26 68.03 -18.65
CA SER A 336 -28.45 68.50 -19.34
C SER A 336 -28.22 68.73 -20.84
N ASP A 337 -29.34 68.70 -21.57
CA ASP A 337 -29.64 69.37 -22.85
C ASP A 337 -28.95 68.86 -24.14
N ASP A 338 -29.73 68.27 -25.05
CA ASP A 338 -30.22 68.97 -26.25
C ASP A 338 -31.11 68.07 -27.12
N ASP A 339 -32.06 68.75 -27.77
CA ASP A 339 -33.18 68.28 -28.59
C ASP A 339 -32.81 67.29 -29.72
N ASP A 340 -33.74 66.38 -30.05
CA ASP A 340 -34.36 66.35 -31.38
C ASP A 340 -35.50 65.33 -31.44
N ASP A 341 -36.61 65.79 -32.01
CA ASP A 341 -37.83 65.06 -32.36
C ASP A 341 -37.53 63.84 -33.27
N ASP A 342 -38.17 62.68 -33.01
CA ASP A 342 -38.78 61.91 -34.11
C ASP A 342 -39.87 60.95 -33.59
N ASP A 343 -41.03 61.06 -34.22
CA ASP A 343 -42.22 60.27 -34.02
C ASP A 343 -42.03 58.85 -34.57
N SER A 344 -42.42 57.83 -33.82
CA SER A 344 -43.30 56.78 -34.36
C SER A 344 -43.84 55.87 -33.27
N GLU A 345 -45.15 55.96 -33.10
CA GLU A 345 -46.02 54.89 -32.60
C GLU A 345 -45.66 53.56 -33.26
N TYR A 346 -45.54 52.47 -32.50
CA TYR A 346 -46.13 51.16 -32.87
C TYR A 346 -46.23 50.26 -31.64
N ASP A 347 -47.48 50.11 -31.21
CA ASP A 347 -48.17 48.92 -30.71
C ASP A 347 -47.47 47.88 -29.81
N SER A 348 -48.03 47.83 -28.61
CA SER A 348 -48.23 46.68 -27.73
C SER A 348 -48.66 45.38 -28.42
N GLU A 349 -48.12 44.26 -27.96
CA GLU A 349 -48.76 42.94 -27.79
C GLU A 349 -47.75 42.10 -26.97
N ASP A 350 -47.96 41.91 -25.66
CA ASP A 350 -48.68 40.76 -25.09
C ASP A 350 -48.44 39.48 -25.89
N ASP A 351 -47.61 38.56 -25.37
CA ASP A 351 -47.77 37.15 -25.72
C ASP A 351 -47.63 36.24 -24.50
N ASP A 352 -48.74 35.53 -24.36
CA ASP A 352 -49.24 34.70 -23.32
C ASP A 352 -48.55 33.33 -23.31
N TRP A 353 -48.70 32.68 -22.16
CA TRP A 353 -48.43 31.28 -21.94
C TRP A 353 -49.30 30.42 -22.85
N SER A 354 -48.72 29.37 -23.43
CA SER A 354 -49.49 28.21 -23.87
C SER A 354 -48.84 26.92 -23.39
N GLU A 355 -49.62 26.21 -22.57
CA GLU A 355 -49.51 24.81 -22.18
C GLU A 355 -49.58 23.87 -23.39
N GLU A 356 -49.42 22.56 -23.10
CA GLU A 356 -49.50 21.37 -23.99
C GLU A 356 -48.11 20.99 -24.55
N ASP A 357 -47.51 19.86 -24.16
CA ASP A 357 -48.04 18.53 -24.38
C ASP A 357 -47.86 17.55 -23.20
N GLU A 358 -49.00 16.98 -22.81
CA GLU A 358 -49.14 15.70 -22.11
C GLU A 358 -48.90 14.53 -23.08
N GLU A 359 -47.78 13.83 -22.98
CA GLU A 359 -47.75 12.38 -23.27
C GLU A 359 -46.49 11.76 -22.66
N LEU A 360 -46.54 10.48 -22.29
CA LEU A 360 -45.50 9.65 -21.62
C LEU A 360 -45.74 9.31 -20.13
N GLY A 361 -47.01 9.17 -19.74
CA GLY A 361 -47.45 8.69 -18.42
C GLY A 361 -47.97 7.25 -18.35
N GLU A 362 -47.69 6.35 -19.31
CA GLU A 362 -48.29 4.99 -19.30
C GLU A 362 -47.34 3.77 -19.28
N GLU A 363 -46.02 3.90 -19.42
CA GLU A 363 -45.14 2.70 -19.45
C GLU A 363 -44.49 2.30 -18.11
N LEU A 364 -44.84 2.95 -16.99
CA LEU A 364 -44.19 2.73 -15.69
C LEU A 364 -45.03 1.97 -14.65
N LYS A 365 -46.17 1.38 -15.07
CA LYS A 365 -47.02 0.54 -14.19
C LYS A 365 -46.78 -0.97 -14.30
N ASP A 366 -46.07 -1.44 -15.34
CA ASP A 366 -45.92 -2.89 -15.58
C ASP A 366 -44.63 -3.53 -15.03
N ILE A 367 -43.68 -2.75 -14.51
CA ILE A 367 -42.39 -3.29 -14.03
C ILE A 367 -42.35 -3.50 -12.51
N LEU A 368 -43.32 -2.94 -11.76
CA LEU A 368 -43.41 -3.11 -10.29
C LEU A 368 -44.20 -4.35 -9.84
N GLY A 369 -44.68 -5.17 -10.77
CA GLY A 369 -45.47 -6.37 -10.50
C GLY A 369 -44.69 -7.68 -10.29
N SER A 370 -43.37 -7.73 -10.52
CA SER A 370 -42.67 -9.02 -10.68
C SER A 370 -41.57 -9.35 -9.65
N LEU A 371 -41.56 -8.76 -8.46
CA LEU A 371 -40.61 -9.14 -7.40
C LEU A 371 -41.23 -10.13 -6.39
N PRO A 372 -40.69 -11.36 -6.26
CA PRO A 372 -41.18 -12.34 -5.29
C PRO A 372 -40.75 -11.98 -3.86
N LYS A 373 -41.73 -11.97 -2.94
CA LYS A 373 -41.55 -11.85 -1.49
C LYS A 373 -41.11 -13.20 -0.90
N MET A 374 -40.31 -13.15 0.18
CA MET A 374 -40.03 -14.15 1.26
C MET A 374 -38.52 -14.26 1.51
N ALA A 375 -37.97 -14.37 2.73
CA ALA A 375 -38.47 -14.24 4.10
C ALA A 375 -37.22 -14.13 5.01
N LEU A 376 -37.24 -13.26 6.01
CA LEU A 376 -36.37 -13.35 7.19
C LEU A 376 -37.29 -13.61 8.38
N ALA A 377 -37.17 -14.80 8.96
CA ALA A 377 -37.75 -15.16 10.24
C ALA A 377 -36.59 -15.52 11.19
N ASN A 378 -36.62 -14.86 12.36
CA ASN A 378 -36.04 -15.18 13.67
C ASN A 378 -34.76 -16.00 13.78
#